data_AF-A0ABD3XWE3-F1
#
_entry.id   AF-A0ABD3XWE3-F1
#
_cell.length_a   1.000
_cell.length_b   1.000
_cell.length_c   1.000
_cell.angle_alpha   90.00
_cell.angle_beta   90.00
_cell.angle_gamma   90.00
#
_symmetry.space_group_name_H-M   'P 1'
#
loop_
_entity.id
_entity.type
_entity.pdbx_description
1 polymer ?
#
loop_
_entity_poly.entity_id
_entity_poly.type
_entity_poly.pdbx_seq_one_letter_code
_entity_poly.pdbx_strand_id
1 'polypeptide(L)'
;MQIKTKFGTLNRSTFKKRLKTALDVKSLRDSWQALFDLATRKRYDCPDSRLVERLPRTNSAPVEDKLSEDIYIIFHFIEGENNYSDMKSCISKWALKHNYETRSSQRLNFFRSDCISQSPKAPVNDNALQRTDEDDDRMSTIFAQIAIMNDKSEEKFSRLENQLSDIITQTENDILNLKSNLVETTKKLEEANSHIEQMNIKEEKLINDNRGMYFQMSSIATRENEIKELSSQVHQHLNVIMKNLTALRER
;
A
#
# COMPACT_ATOMS: atom_id res chain seq x y z
N MET A 1 -4.58 -0.05 12.16
CA MET A 1 -4.42 -0.27 10.70
C MET A 1 -5.79 -0.30 9.99
N GLN A 2 -6.65 0.71 10.18
CA GLN A 2 -7.96 0.83 9.49
C GLN A 2 -8.09 2.11 8.65
N ILE A 3 -7.23 3.12 8.88
CA ILE A 3 -7.27 4.40 8.15
C ILE A 3 -6.66 4.24 6.74
N LYS A 4 -5.55 3.50 6.60
CA LYS A 4 -4.90 3.24 5.29
C LYS A 4 -5.85 2.59 4.28
N THR A 5 -6.55 1.54 4.70
CA THR A 5 -7.49 0.80 3.84
C THR A 5 -8.75 1.61 3.49
N LYS A 6 -9.16 2.56 4.34
CA LYS A 6 -10.38 3.37 4.12
C LYS A 6 -10.13 4.72 3.44
N PHE A 7 -8.91 5.26 3.53
CA PHE A 7 -8.64 6.65 3.15
C PHE A 7 -7.33 6.89 2.38
N GLY A 8 -6.45 5.89 2.24
CA GLY A 8 -5.09 6.08 1.70
C GLY A 8 -4.97 6.47 0.23
N THR A 9 -6.02 6.28 -0.59
CA THR A 9 -6.03 6.64 -2.02
C THR A 9 -6.89 7.87 -2.33
N LEU A 10 -7.43 8.52 -1.30
CA LEU A 10 -8.36 9.63 -1.48
C LEU A 10 -7.61 10.95 -1.62
N ASN A 11 -8.00 11.74 -2.62
CA ASN A 11 -7.51 13.12 -2.72
C ASN A 11 -7.84 13.92 -1.43
N ARG A 12 -7.02 14.93 -1.14
CA ARG A 12 -7.12 15.79 0.07
C ARG A 12 -8.55 16.28 0.38
N SER A 13 -9.32 16.64 -0.65
CA SER A 13 -10.70 17.11 -0.48
C SER A 13 -11.65 15.98 -0.06
N THR A 14 -11.55 14.82 -0.70
CA THR A 14 -12.41 13.66 -0.44
C THR A 14 -12.08 13.00 0.89
N PHE A 15 -10.78 12.95 1.25
CA PHE A 15 -10.32 12.48 2.56
C PHE A 15 -10.98 13.27 3.68
N LYS A 16 -10.84 14.61 3.64
CA LYS A 16 -11.41 15.50 4.68
C LYS A 16 -12.93 15.42 4.73
N LYS A 17 -13.60 15.39 3.57
CA LYS A 17 -15.06 15.29 3.51
C LYS A 17 -15.54 14.00 4.18
N ARG A 18 -14.95 12.85 3.82
CA ARG A 18 -15.34 11.55 4.41
C ARG A 18 -14.99 11.46 5.89
N LEU A 19 -13.85 12.00 6.32
CA LEU A 19 -13.44 11.98 7.71
C LEU A 19 -14.41 12.77 8.60
N LYS A 20 -14.83 13.96 8.15
CA LYS A 20 -15.82 14.78 8.87
C LYS A 20 -17.22 14.17 8.87
N THR A 21 -17.60 13.43 7.83
CA THR A 21 -18.88 12.71 7.80
C THR A 21 -18.87 11.50 8.74
N ALA A 22 -17.70 10.89 8.97
CA ALA A 22 -17.56 9.67 9.74
C ALA A 22 -17.31 9.89 11.24
N LEU A 23 -16.75 11.04 11.63
CA LEU A 23 -16.28 11.31 12.99
C LEU A 23 -16.80 12.66 13.50
N ASP A 24 -17.21 12.69 14.77
CA ASP A 24 -17.52 13.92 15.49
C ASP A 24 -16.23 14.66 15.93
N VAL A 25 -16.36 15.90 16.39
CA VAL A 25 -15.22 16.74 16.82
C VAL A 25 -14.32 16.05 17.85
N LYS A 26 -14.94 15.31 18.79
CA LYS A 26 -14.21 14.62 19.85
C LYS A 26 -13.37 13.47 19.26
N SER A 27 -13.97 12.61 18.45
CA SER A 27 -13.26 11.50 17.80
C SER A 27 -12.20 11.99 16.82
N LEU A 28 -12.40 13.16 16.20
CA LEU A 28 -11.37 13.82 15.38
C LEU A 28 -10.16 14.22 16.24
N ARG A 29 -10.36 14.82 17.42
CA ARG A 29 -9.25 15.15 18.33
C ARG A 29 -8.51 13.90 18.81
N ASP A 30 -9.24 12.86 19.18
CA ASP A 30 -8.64 11.61 19.65
C ASP A 30 -7.82 10.93 18.53
N SER A 31 -8.36 10.92 17.31
CA SER A 31 -7.65 10.39 16.13
C SER A 31 -6.42 11.20 15.76
N TRP A 32 -6.51 12.53 15.87
CA TRP A 32 -5.41 13.46 15.63
C TRP A 32 -4.25 13.25 16.62
N GLN A 33 -4.55 13.14 17.91
CA GLN A 33 -3.53 12.85 18.94
C GLN A 33 -2.92 11.46 18.75
N ALA A 34 -3.75 10.44 18.53
CA ALA A 34 -3.27 9.06 18.32
C ALA A 34 -2.36 8.93 17.08
N LEU A 35 -2.65 9.66 16.00
CA LEU A 35 -1.80 9.69 14.82
C LEU A 35 -0.48 10.41 15.10
N PHE A 36 -0.50 11.50 15.86
CA PHE A 36 0.74 12.19 16.24
C PHE A 36 1.65 11.32 17.12
N ASP A 37 1.06 10.63 18.10
CA ASP A 37 1.79 9.68 18.95
C ASP A 37 2.35 8.50 18.14
N LEU A 38 1.67 8.12 17.05
CA LEU A 38 2.17 7.12 16.12
C LEU A 38 3.33 7.66 15.26
N ALA A 39 3.23 8.91 14.80
CA ALA A 39 4.27 9.56 14.01
C ALA A 39 5.59 9.69 14.78
N THR A 40 5.53 10.09 16.05
CA THR A 40 6.70 10.22 16.92
C THR A 40 7.40 8.88 17.18
N ARG A 41 6.66 7.77 17.19
CA ARG A 41 7.23 6.42 17.33
C ARG A 41 7.79 5.84 16.04
N LYS A 42 7.20 6.18 14.89
CA LYS A 42 7.51 5.54 13.60
C LYS A 42 8.53 6.31 12.75
N ARG A 43 8.60 7.63 12.88
CA ARG A 43 9.45 8.48 12.04
C ARG A 43 10.48 9.21 12.90
N TYR A 44 11.76 9.01 12.60
CA TYR A 44 12.88 9.62 13.33
C TYR A 44 12.96 11.15 13.13
N ASP A 45 12.39 11.66 12.04
CA ASP A 45 12.32 13.08 11.69
C ASP A 45 11.03 13.75 12.18
N CYS A 46 10.23 13.05 12.99
CA CYS A 46 9.05 13.63 13.64
C CYS A 46 9.48 14.63 14.74
N PRO A 47 8.88 15.83 14.81
CA PRO A 47 9.26 16.83 15.80
C PRO A 47 8.85 16.44 17.24
N ASP A 48 9.77 16.60 18.19
CA ASP A 48 9.55 16.48 19.65
C ASP A 48 8.68 17.64 20.20
N SER A 49 7.52 17.87 19.62
CA SER A 49 6.64 19.02 19.91
C SER A 49 5.26 18.57 20.36
N ARG A 50 4.50 19.50 20.95
CA ARG A 50 3.08 19.28 21.22
C ARG A 50 2.25 19.81 20.06
N LEU A 51 1.19 19.08 19.75
CA LEU A 51 0.17 19.46 18.79
C LEU A 51 -0.51 20.80 19.16
N VAL A 52 -0.92 21.59 18.15
CA VAL A 52 -1.63 22.87 18.38
C VAL A 52 -3.05 22.62 18.82
N GLU A 53 -3.42 23.03 20.03
CA GLU A 53 -4.83 22.96 20.43
C GLU A 53 -5.72 23.82 19.51
N ARG A 54 -6.67 23.17 18.84
CA ARG A 54 -7.64 23.83 17.95
C ARG A 54 -8.89 24.21 18.73
N LEU A 55 -9.00 25.49 19.08
CA LEU A 55 -10.18 26.05 19.75
C LEU A 55 -11.14 26.74 18.77
N PRO A 56 -12.46 26.74 19.05
CA PRO A 56 -13.41 27.53 18.29
C PRO A 56 -13.03 29.01 18.37
N ARG A 57 -12.96 29.70 17.23
CA ARG A 57 -12.76 31.16 17.18
C ARG A 57 -13.72 31.77 16.18
N THR A 58 -14.29 32.91 16.56
CA THR A 58 -15.13 33.74 15.70
C THR A 58 -14.35 34.14 14.44
N ASN A 59 -14.99 34.01 13.26
CA ASN A 59 -14.41 34.33 11.94
C ASN A 59 -13.24 33.44 11.47
N SER A 60 -13.15 32.20 11.94
CA SER A 60 -12.15 31.24 11.46
C SER A 60 -12.80 29.95 10.98
N ALA A 61 -12.09 29.18 10.12
CA ALA A 61 -12.58 27.90 9.65
C ALA A 61 -13.02 27.00 10.83
N PRO A 62 -14.12 26.24 10.68
CA PRO A 62 -14.62 25.32 11.70
C PRO A 62 -13.51 24.43 12.28
N VAL A 63 -13.61 24.12 13.57
CA VAL A 63 -12.59 23.29 14.26
C VAL A 63 -12.44 21.93 13.58
N GLU A 64 -13.54 21.36 13.07
CA GLU A 64 -13.57 20.12 12.29
C GLU A 64 -12.77 20.20 11.00
N ASP A 65 -12.80 21.34 10.30
CA ASP A 65 -12.03 21.53 9.07
C ASP A 65 -10.53 21.58 9.34
N LYS A 66 -10.13 22.23 10.44
CA LYS A 66 -8.73 22.27 10.86
C LYS A 66 -8.23 20.92 11.36
N LEU A 67 -9.03 20.22 12.16
CA LEU A 67 -8.67 18.88 12.66
C LEU A 67 -8.58 17.86 11.52
N SER A 68 -9.52 17.88 10.57
CA SER A 68 -9.46 16.98 9.41
C SER A 68 -8.28 17.26 8.49
N GLU A 69 -7.88 18.53 8.36
CA GLU A 69 -6.65 18.92 7.67
C GLU A 69 -5.40 18.45 8.41
N ASP A 70 -5.32 18.65 9.72
CA ASP A 70 -4.18 18.20 10.53
C ASP A 70 -4.04 16.67 10.49
N ILE A 71 -5.15 15.93 10.58
CA ILE A 71 -5.17 14.46 10.46
C ILE A 71 -4.67 14.01 9.08
N TYR A 72 -5.08 14.69 8.01
CA TYR A 72 -4.59 14.41 6.66
C TYR A 72 -3.06 14.59 6.60
N ILE A 73 -2.56 15.72 7.10
CA ILE A 73 -1.12 16.04 7.05
C ILE A 73 -0.31 15.01 7.84
N ILE A 74 -0.72 14.69 9.08
CA ILE A 74 -0.01 13.74 9.95
C ILE A 74 -0.05 12.32 9.34
N PHE A 75 -1.19 11.89 8.80
CA PHE A 75 -1.32 10.57 8.18
C PHE A 75 -0.36 10.41 6.98
N HIS A 76 -0.34 11.38 6.08
CA HIS A 76 0.55 11.35 4.90
C HIS A 76 2.02 11.59 5.27
N PHE A 77 2.29 12.27 6.39
CA PHE A 77 3.64 12.33 6.96
C PHE A 77 4.09 10.95 7.44
N ILE A 78 3.25 10.17 8.14
CA ILE A 78 3.61 8.80 8.58
C ILE A 78 3.89 7.88 7.38
N GLU A 79 3.11 8.02 6.30
CA GLU A 79 3.27 7.20 5.09
C GLU A 79 4.46 7.62 4.19
N GLY A 80 5.13 8.75 4.49
CA GLY A 80 6.28 9.21 3.71
C GLY A 80 5.94 10.13 2.54
N GLU A 81 4.67 10.49 2.37
CA GLU A 81 4.19 11.31 1.25
C GLU A 81 4.30 12.82 1.51
N ASN A 82 4.23 13.25 2.78
CA ASN A 82 4.46 14.63 3.19
C ASN A 82 5.80 14.82 3.89
N ASN A 83 6.35 16.02 3.74
CA ASN A 83 7.59 16.43 4.38
C ASN A 83 7.34 17.18 5.69
N TYR A 84 8.40 17.31 6.48
CA TYR A 84 8.39 18.01 7.76
C TYR A 84 7.85 19.45 7.68
N SER A 85 8.05 20.15 6.55
CA SER A 85 7.51 21.49 6.31
C SER A 85 6.00 21.58 6.47
N ASP A 86 5.27 20.55 6.03
CA ASP A 86 3.82 20.52 6.07
C ASP A 86 3.33 20.21 7.49
N MET A 87 4.05 19.31 8.18
CA MET A 87 3.82 18.93 9.57
C MET A 87 3.96 20.11 10.55
N LYS A 88 4.80 21.11 10.23
CA LYS A 88 4.97 22.33 11.06
C LYS A 88 3.66 23.07 11.32
N SER A 89 2.70 22.98 10.40
CA SER A 89 1.41 23.68 10.53
C SER A 89 0.47 23.08 11.60
N CYS A 90 0.73 21.83 12.00
CA CYS A 90 -0.07 21.06 12.96
C CYS A 90 0.49 21.11 14.39
N ILE A 91 1.72 21.62 14.58
CA ILE A 91 2.46 21.62 15.84
C ILE A 91 2.66 23.02 16.41
N SER A 92 2.70 23.13 17.73
CA SER A 92 2.78 24.43 18.41
C SER A 92 4.08 25.16 18.11
N LYS A 93 3.97 26.42 17.68
CA LYS A 93 5.12 27.32 17.50
C LYS A 93 5.92 27.52 18.79
N TRP A 94 5.29 27.34 19.96
CA TRP A 94 5.97 27.43 21.26
C TRP A 94 7.00 26.29 21.44
N ALA A 95 6.73 25.11 20.88
CA ALA A 95 7.69 24.02 20.82
C ALA A 95 8.71 24.21 19.67
N LEU A 96 8.33 24.81 18.54
CA LEU A 96 9.29 25.12 17.46
C LEU A 96 10.35 26.15 17.87
N LYS A 97 9.99 27.16 18.69
CA LYS A 97 10.96 28.17 19.15
C LYS A 97 11.94 27.62 20.18
N HIS A 98 11.53 26.63 20.98
CA HIS A 98 12.41 25.99 21.95
C HIS A 98 13.13 24.75 21.41
N ASN A 99 12.62 24.02 20.40
CA ASN A 99 13.24 22.78 19.92
C ASN A 99 14.27 22.95 18.81
N TYR A 100 14.31 24.08 18.10
CA TYR A 100 15.46 24.38 17.25
C TYR A 100 16.70 24.78 18.05
N GLU A 101 16.53 25.16 19.32
CA GLU A 101 17.63 25.50 20.24
C GLU A 101 17.96 24.40 21.27
N THR A 102 17.07 23.43 21.56
CA THR A 102 17.28 22.51 22.69
C THR A 102 17.78 21.10 22.36
N ARG A 103 18.20 20.81 21.12
CA ARG A 103 18.98 19.56 20.89
C ARG A 103 20.13 19.70 19.91
N SER A 104 19.94 20.42 18.81
CA SER A 104 21.04 20.83 17.94
C SER A 104 21.87 21.95 18.55
N SER A 105 21.25 23.01 19.11
CA SER A 105 22.02 24.09 19.75
C SER A 105 22.49 23.78 21.17
N GLN A 106 21.89 22.82 21.90
CA GLN A 106 22.51 22.32 23.14
C GLN A 106 23.69 21.38 22.88
N ARG A 107 23.72 20.66 21.74
CA ARG A 107 24.94 19.95 21.30
C ARG A 107 25.97 20.90 20.68
N LEU A 108 25.56 21.92 19.92
CA LEU A 108 26.51 22.86 19.30
C LEU A 108 27.03 23.92 20.27
N ASN A 109 26.25 24.39 21.25
CA ASN A 109 26.70 25.38 22.24
C ASN A 109 27.58 24.75 23.34
N PHE A 110 27.58 23.42 23.49
CA PHE A 110 28.60 22.71 24.28
C PHE A 110 29.94 22.60 23.55
N PHE A 111 29.97 22.83 22.23
CA PHE A 111 31.18 22.84 21.41
C PHE A 111 31.57 24.24 20.89
N ARG A 112 30.86 25.32 21.26
CA ARG A 112 31.14 26.69 20.76
C ARG A 112 31.15 27.84 21.77
N SER A 113 31.10 27.57 23.07
CA SER A 113 31.49 28.54 24.12
C SER A 113 32.52 27.82 25.01
N ASP A 114 33.81 28.12 25.05
CA ASP A 114 34.48 29.43 25.01
C ASP A 114 35.89 29.33 24.39
N CYS A 115 35.95 29.16 23.08
CA CYS A 115 37.17 29.40 22.34
C CYS A 115 36.82 29.91 20.95
N ILE A 116 36.57 31.23 20.85
CA ILE A 116 37.10 32.13 19.82
C ILE A 116 36.33 33.47 19.85
N SER A 117 37.11 34.52 20.12
CA SER A 117 36.89 35.95 19.82
C SER A 117 35.66 36.66 20.41
N GLN A 118 35.83 37.23 21.60
CA GLN A 118 35.53 38.64 21.79
C GLN A 118 36.71 39.31 22.49
N SER A 119 37.29 40.31 21.82
CA SER A 119 38.05 41.36 22.49
C SER A 119 37.04 42.33 23.11
N PRO A 120 37.09 42.54 24.43
CA PRO A 120 36.85 43.86 24.96
C PRO A 120 38.07 44.31 25.79
N LYS A 121 38.48 45.54 25.52
CA LYS A 121 39.47 46.28 26.31
C LYS A 121 39.05 46.34 27.79
N ALA A 122 39.96 45.88 28.67
CA ALA A 122 40.20 46.23 30.08
C ALA A 122 39.17 45.84 31.17
N PRO A 123 39.57 45.76 32.46
CA PRO A 123 40.91 45.63 33.06
C PRO A 123 41.12 44.30 33.81
N VAL A 124 42.40 44.02 34.07
CA VAL A 124 42.96 42.90 34.83
C VAL A 124 42.24 42.72 36.18
N ASN A 125 41.71 41.53 36.43
CA ASN A 125 41.47 41.03 37.77
C ASN A 125 42.21 39.70 37.92
N ASP A 126 43.31 39.74 38.67
CA ASP A 126 44.23 38.65 38.94
C ASP A 126 43.58 37.57 39.83
N ASN A 127 42.71 36.77 39.23
CA ASN A 127 42.39 35.43 39.70
C ASN A 127 42.51 34.48 38.51
N ALA A 128 43.74 34.33 38.02
CA ALA A 128 44.09 33.22 37.15
C ALA A 128 43.79 31.93 37.93
N LEU A 129 42.74 31.21 37.53
CA LEU A 129 42.54 29.81 37.89
C LEU A 129 43.85 29.09 37.60
N GLN A 130 44.61 28.76 38.64
CA GLN A 130 45.68 27.77 38.53
C GLN A 130 45.01 26.47 38.12
N ARG A 131 45.16 26.09 36.85
CA ARG A 131 44.95 24.69 36.46
C ARG A 131 45.90 23.88 37.30
N THR A 132 45.34 23.02 38.12
CA THR A 132 46.13 22.09 38.93
C THR A 132 46.61 20.97 38.01
N ASP A 133 47.76 20.35 38.29
CA ASP A 133 48.23 19.18 37.54
C ASP A 133 47.15 18.06 37.53
N GLU A 134 46.30 18.02 38.56
CA GLU A 134 45.13 17.13 38.65
C GLU A 134 44.05 17.40 37.59
N ASP A 135 43.89 18.65 37.13
CA ASP A 135 42.93 19.01 36.07
C ASP A 135 43.44 18.55 34.69
N ASP A 136 44.75 18.61 34.47
CA ASP A 136 45.39 18.15 33.22
C ASP A 136 45.41 16.61 33.12
N ASP A 137 45.59 15.91 34.25
CA ASP A 137 45.44 14.43 34.32
C ASP A 137 44.00 13.99 34.09
N ARG A 138 43.02 14.72 34.62
CA ARG A 138 41.59 14.48 34.37
C ARG A 138 41.24 14.72 32.91
N MET A 139 41.71 15.81 32.32
CA MET A 139 41.55 16.10 30.89
C MET A 139 42.15 15.00 30.03
N SER A 140 43.37 14.55 30.33
CA SER A 140 44.02 13.45 29.61
C SER A 140 43.23 12.14 29.68
N THR A 141 42.67 11.83 30.85
CA THR A 141 41.79 10.66 31.04
C THR A 141 40.49 10.77 30.23
N ILE A 142 39.89 11.96 30.16
CA ILE A 142 38.69 12.22 29.37
C ILE A 142 38.99 12.07 27.88
N PHE A 143 40.09 12.63 27.37
CA PHE A 143 40.49 12.47 25.97
C PHE A 143 40.76 11.01 25.59
N ALA A 144 41.41 10.24 26.47
CA ALA A 144 41.61 8.81 26.27
C ALA A 144 40.27 8.04 26.23
N GLN A 145 39.33 8.37 27.11
CA GLN A 145 37.98 7.78 27.07
C GLN A 145 37.22 8.15 25.79
N ILE A 146 37.32 9.39 25.33
CA ILE A 146 36.70 9.83 24.07
C ILE A 146 37.29 9.06 22.89
N ALA A 147 38.61 8.89 22.81
CA ALA A 147 39.26 8.10 21.76
C ALA A 147 38.74 6.65 21.75
N ILE A 148 38.72 5.99 22.91
CA ILE A 148 38.19 4.61 23.04
C ILE A 148 36.72 4.53 22.65
N MET A 149 35.91 5.52 23.01
CA MET A 149 34.49 5.56 22.63
C MET A 149 34.30 5.78 21.13
N ASN A 150 35.14 6.60 20.50
CA ASN A 150 35.09 6.84 19.06
C ASN A 150 35.47 5.56 18.30
N ASP A 151 36.57 4.89 18.68
CA ASP A 151 36.99 3.63 18.05
C ASP A 151 35.89 2.56 18.16
N LYS A 152 35.28 2.41 19.34
CA LYS A 152 34.16 1.49 19.55
C LYS A 152 32.91 1.87 18.76
N SER A 153 32.68 3.16 18.53
CA SER A 153 31.55 3.64 17.74
C SER A 153 31.78 3.35 16.27
N GLU A 154 32.98 3.62 15.76
CA GLU A 154 33.39 3.34 14.39
C GLU A 154 33.30 1.84 14.07
N GLU A 155 33.78 0.97 14.97
CA GLU A 155 33.64 -0.48 14.82
C GLU A 155 32.17 -0.92 14.75
N LYS A 156 31.29 -0.32 15.58
CA LYS A 156 29.85 -0.60 15.52
C LYS A 156 29.23 -0.12 14.22
N PHE A 157 29.63 1.05 13.72
CA PHE A 157 29.13 1.57 12.44
C PHE A 157 29.56 0.65 11.29
N SER A 158 30.83 0.25 11.21
CA SER A 158 31.29 -0.66 10.17
C SER A 158 30.58 -2.02 10.20
N ARG A 159 30.30 -2.56 11.40
CA ARG A 159 29.50 -3.79 11.54
C ARG A 159 28.07 -3.61 11.03
N LEU A 160 27.42 -2.49 11.37
CA LEU A 160 26.07 -2.20 10.91
C LEU A 160 26.02 -1.98 9.39
N GLU A 161 27.02 -1.32 8.81
CA GLU A 161 27.13 -1.12 7.36
C GLU A 161 27.25 -2.46 6.62
N ASN A 162 28.11 -3.36 7.11
CA ASN A 162 28.24 -4.70 6.52
C ASN A 162 26.93 -5.49 6.61
N GLN A 163 26.28 -5.49 7.78
CA GLN A 163 24.98 -6.15 7.96
C GLN A 163 23.91 -5.57 7.04
N LEU A 164 23.88 -4.25 6.88
CA LEU A 164 22.94 -3.58 5.99
C LEU A 164 23.20 -3.92 4.53
N SER A 165 24.47 -4.00 4.12
CA SER A 165 24.87 -4.43 2.79
C SER A 165 24.41 -5.86 2.51
N ASP A 166 24.63 -6.80 3.44
CA ASP A 166 24.20 -8.20 3.29
C ASP A 166 22.67 -8.29 3.14
N ILE A 167 21.93 -7.54 3.95
CA ILE A 167 20.46 -7.47 3.88
C ILE A 167 20.01 -6.92 2.52
N ILE A 168 20.65 -5.87 2.02
CA ILE A 168 20.32 -5.28 0.71
C ILE A 168 20.56 -6.32 -0.39
N THR A 169 21.73 -6.95 -0.42
CA THR A 169 22.05 -7.97 -1.44
C THR A 169 21.09 -9.15 -1.39
N GLN A 170 20.74 -9.63 -0.20
CA GLN A 170 19.76 -10.72 -0.06
C GLN A 170 18.37 -10.28 -0.56
N THR A 171 17.94 -9.08 -0.21
CA THR A 171 16.63 -8.54 -0.63
C THR A 171 16.57 -8.36 -2.14
N GLU A 172 17.66 -7.90 -2.77
CA GLU A 172 17.76 -7.77 -4.23
C GLU A 172 17.66 -9.14 -4.93
N ASN A 173 18.34 -10.15 -4.40
CA ASN A 173 18.25 -11.52 -4.92
C ASN A 173 16.82 -12.08 -4.79
N ASP A 174 16.17 -11.86 -3.65
CA ASP A 174 14.79 -12.30 -3.42
C ASP A 174 13.81 -11.59 -4.37
N ILE A 175 14.00 -10.30 -4.62
CA ILE A 175 13.21 -9.53 -5.60
C ILE A 175 13.39 -10.11 -7.02
N LEU A 176 14.61 -10.45 -7.41
CA LEU A 176 14.89 -11.04 -8.72
C LEU A 176 14.23 -12.42 -8.86
N ASN A 177 14.33 -13.26 -7.84
CA ASN A 177 13.69 -14.57 -7.81
C ASN A 177 12.15 -14.46 -7.89
N LEU A 178 11.55 -13.55 -7.11
CA LEU A 178 10.11 -13.32 -7.14
C LEU A 178 9.64 -12.79 -8.51
N LYS A 179 10.41 -11.91 -9.15
CA LYS A 179 10.12 -11.43 -10.50
C LYS A 179 10.19 -12.56 -11.53
N SER A 180 11.18 -13.43 -11.44
CA SER A 180 11.31 -14.59 -12.33
C SER A 180 10.11 -15.54 -12.19
N ASN A 181 9.73 -15.87 -10.95
CA ASN A 181 8.56 -16.70 -10.67
C ASN A 181 7.25 -16.07 -11.17
N LEU A 182 7.10 -14.75 -11.06
CA LEU A 182 5.93 -14.03 -11.56
C LEU A 182 5.82 -14.13 -13.09
N VAL A 183 6.95 -14.00 -13.80
CA VAL A 183 6.96 -14.15 -15.26
C VAL A 183 6.59 -15.59 -15.66
N GLU A 184 7.14 -16.60 -15.00
CA GLU A 184 6.84 -17.99 -15.30
C GLU A 184 5.37 -18.35 -15.04
N THR A 185 4.82 -17.91 -13.89
CA THR A 185 3.41 -18.12 -13.54
C THR A 185 2.46 -17.40 -14.50
N THR A 186 2.82 -16.18 -14.94
CA THR A 186 2.04 -15.44 -15.94
C THR A 186 2.01 -16.20 -17.28
N LYS A 187 3.17 -16.72 -17.73
CA LYS A 187 3.24 -17.53 -18.95
C LYS A 187 2.37 -18.79 -18.87
N LYS A 188 2.43 -19.52 -17.75
CA LYS A 188 1.57 -20.70 -17.53
C LYS A 188 0.08 -20.35 -17.54
N LEU A 189 -0.28 -19.18 -17.01
CA LEU A 189 -1.66 -18.69 -17.03
C LEU A 189 -2.12 -18.36 -18.45
N GLU A 190 -1.28 -17.72 -19.26
CA GLU A 190 -1.56 -17.44 -20.67
C GLU A 190 -1.74 -18.73 -21.49
N GLU A 191 -0.88 -19.72 -21.29
CA GLU A 191 -0.98 -21.04 -21.92
C GLU A 191 -2.30 -21.75 -21.55
N ALA A 192 -2.67 -21.73 -20.26
CA ALA A 192 -3.93 -22.30 -19.78
C ALA A 192 -5.15 -21.59 -20.38
N ASN A 193 -5.13 -20.26 -20.46
CA ASN A 193 -6.21 -19.48 -21.07
C ASN A 193 -6.36 -19.80 -22.56
N SER A 194 -5.26 -19.90 -23.30
CA SER A 194 -5.30 -20.31 -24.71
C SER A 194 -5.89 -21.72 -24.88
N HIS A 195 -5.57 -22.65 -23.97
CA HIS A 195 -6.15 -23.99 -23.99
C HIS A 195 -7.67 -23.98 -23.74
N ILE A 196 -8.13 -23.20 -22.76
CA ILE A 196 -9.56 -23.02 -22.47
C ILE A 196 -10.29 -22.45 -23.69
N GLU A 197 -9.71 -21.43 -24.35
CA GLU A 197 -10.30 -20.84 -25.55
C GLU A 197 -10.43 -21.87 -26.69
N GLN A 198 -9.39 -22.68 -26.91
CA GLN A 198 -9.45 -23.78 -27.88
C GLN A 198 -10.51 -24.84 -27.52
N MET A 199 -10.69 -25.14 -26.23
CA MET A 199 -11.74 -26.06 -25.77
C MET A 199 -13.13 -25.48 -26.03
N ASN A 200 -13.36 -24.20 -25.74
CA ASN A 200 -14.64 -23.54 -25.97
C ASN A 200 -15.01 -23.55 -27.47
N ILE A 201 -14.04 -23.29 -28.35
CA ILE A 201 -14.26 -23.37 -29.81
C ILE A 201 -14.67 -24.80 -30.22
N LYS A 202 -14.03 -25.83 -29.67
CA LYS A 202 -14.40 -27.23 -29.93
C LYS A 202 -15.79 -27.57 -29.40
N GLU A 203 -16.14 -27.08 -28.22
CA GLU A 203 -17.45 -27.26 -27.61
C GLU A 203 -18.55 -26.65 -28.48
N GLU A 204 -18.39 -25.40 -28.92
CA GLU A 204 -19.36 -24.74 -29.81
C GLU A 204 -19.54 -25.50 -31.13
N LYS A 205 -18.44 -26.02 -31.69
CA LYS A 205 -18.51 -26.85 -32.90
C LYS A 205 -19.33 -28.12 -32.66
N LEU A 206 -19.08 -28.84 -31.56
CA LEU A 206 -19.83 -30.04 -31.21
C LEU A 206 -21.32 -29.74 -30.95
N ILE A 207 -21.64 -28.60 -30.33
CA ILE A 207 -23.02 -28.16 -30.13
C ILE A 207 -23.72 -27.94 -31.47
N ASN A 208 -23.06 -27.27 -32.42
CA ASN A 208 -23.61 -27.02 -33.75
C ASN A 208 -23.78 -28.31 -34.56
N ASP A 209 -22.78 -29.20 -34.53
CA ASP A 209 -22.83 -30.50 -35.19
C ASP A 209 -23.99 -31.35 -34.64
N ASN A 210 -24.15 -31.39 -33.31
CA ASN A 210 -25.28 -32.08 -32.66
C ASN A 210 -26.64 -31.49 -33.05
N ARG A 211 -26.78 -30.16 -33.09
CA ARG A 211 -28.01 -29.51 -33.57
C ARG A 211 -28.33 -29.93 -35.01
N GLY A 212 -27.34 -29.94 -35.89
CA GLY A 212 -27.49 -30.40 -37.27
C GLY A 212 -27.99 -31.85 -37.36
N MET A 213 -27.44 -32.73 -36.52
CA MET A 213 -27.87 -34.13 -36.45
C MET A 213 -29.32 -34.28 -35.98
N TYR A 214 -29.77 -33.51 -34.98
CA TYR A 214 -31.17 -33.53 -34.55
C TYR A 214 -32.14 -33.12 -35.67
N PHE A 215 -31.80 -32.10 -36.47
CA PHE A 215 -32.60 -31.72 -37.63
C PHE A 215 -32.69 -32.85 -38.67
N GLN A 216 -31.56 -33.50 -38.96
CA GLN A 216 -31.54 -34.65 -39.89
C GLN A 216 -32.37 -35.82 -39.36
N MET A 217 -32.25 -36.17 -38.08
CA MET A 217 -33.06 -37.21 -37.45
C MET A 217 -34.56 -36.90 -37.52
N SER A 218 -34.96 -35.65 -37.27
CA SER A 218 -36.36 -35.24 -37.41
C SER A 218 -36.85 -35.40 -38.85
N SER A 219 -36.02 -35.06 -39.85
CA SER A 219 -36.38 -35.22 -41.27
C SER A 219 -36.51 -36.71 -41.66
N ILE A 220 -35.63 -37.57 -41.15
CA ILE A 220 -35.71 -39.02 -41.35
C ILE A 220 -37.01 -39.55 -40.73
N ALA A 221 -37.35 -39.17 -39.50
CA ALA A 221 -38.58 -39.60 -38.85
C ALA A 221 -39.84 -39.20 -39.64
N THR A 222 -39.86 -38.00 -40.23
CA THR A 222 -40.97 -37.58 -41.12
C THR A 222 -41.07 -38.48 -42.34
N ARG A 223 -39.94 -38.75 -43.02
CA ARG A 223 -39.91 -39.64 -44.19
C ARG A 223 -40.28 -41.08 -43.85
N GLU A 224 -39.88 -41.59 -42.68
CA GLU A 224 -40.30 -42.91 -42.20
C GLU A 224 -41.82 -43.01 -42.03
N ASN A 225 -42.46 -41.94 -41.55
CA ASN A 225 -43.92 -41.89 -41.45
C ASN A 225 -44.58 -41.87 -42.83
N GLU A 226 -44.07 -41.07 -43.77
CA GLU A 226 -44.56 -41.04 -45.16
C GLU A 226 -44.46 -42.43 -45.82
N ILE A 227 -43.33 -43.12 -45.64
CA ILE A 227 -43.13 -44.49 -46.16
C ILE A 227 -44.15 -45.46 -45.56
N LYS A 228 -44.40 -45.39 -44.25
CA LYS A 228 -45.40 -46.23 -43.57
C LYS A 228 -46.80 -45.97 -44.12
N GLU A 229 -47.17 -44.71 -44.33
CA GLU A 229 -48.47 -44.34 -44.88
C GLU A 229 -48.65 -44.85 -46.31
N LEU A 230 -47.66 -44.63 -47.19
CA LEU A 230 -47.65 -45.15 -48.56
C LEU A 230 -47.71 -46.68 -48.59
N SER A 231 -46.97 -47.35 -47.70
CA SER A 231 -47.00 -48.81 -47.57
C SER A 231 -48.40 -49.32 -47.21
N SER A 232 -49.08 -48.66 -46.28
CA SER A 232 -50.47 -48.96 -45.91
C SER A 232 -51.42 -48.77 -47.10
N GLN A 233 -51.30 -47.67 -47.85
CA GLN A 233 -52.12 -47.39 -49.03
C GLN A 233 -51.92 -48.46 -50.13
N VAL A 234 -50.68 -48.83 -50.43
CA VAL A 234 -50.38 -49.91 -51.40
C VAL A 234 -51.02 -51.23 -50.94
N HIS A 235 -50.92 -51.57 -49.66
CA HIS A 235 -51.51 -52.79 -49.12
C HIS A 235 -53.04 -52.79 -49.25
N GLN A 236 -53.69 -51.65 -48.99
CA GLN A 236 -55.13 -51.48 -49.19
C GLN A 236 -55.52 -51.64 -50.67
N HIS A 237 -54.80 -51.02 -51.59
CA HIS A 237 -55.05 -51.14 -53.03
C HIS A 237 -54.88 -52.58 -53.52
N LEU A 238 -53.81 -53.28 -53.09
CA LEU A 238 -53.61 -54.69 -53.40
C LEU A 238 -54.77 -55.56 -52.92
N ASN A 239 -55.27 -55.33 -51.70
CA ASN A 239 -56.42 -56.05 -51.17
C ASN A 239 -57.70 -55.82 -51.99
N VAL A 240 -57.93 -54.59 -52.47
CA VAL A 240 -59.06 -54.28 -53.36
C VAL A 240 -58.92 -55.01 -54.70
N ILE A 241 -57.73 -54.98 -55.31
CA ILE A 241 -57.45 -55.68 -56.57
C ILE A 241 -57.68 -57.18 -56.41
N MET A 242 -57.15 -57.79 -55.34
CA MET A 242 -57.33 -59.21 -55.05
C MET A 242 -58.79 -59.58 -54.89
N LYS A 243 -59.58 -58.79 -54.14
CA LYS A 243 -61.04 -59.00 -54.01
C LYS A 243 -61.74 -58.97 -55.38
N ASN A 244 -61.42 -57.98 -56.21
CA ASN A 244 -62.01 -57.85 -57.54
C ASN A 244 -61.65 -59.01 -58.48
N LEU A 245 -60.39 -59.47 -58.45
CA LEU A 245 -59.94 -60.64 -59.23
C LEU A 245 -60.64 -61.92 -58.77
N THR A 246 -60.84 -62.09 -57.46
CA THR A 246 -61.55 -63.26 -56.91
C THR A 246 -63.01 -63.27 -57.38
N ALA A 247 -63.69 -62.12 -57.32
CA ALA A 247 -65.08 -61.98 -57.79
C ALA A 247 -65.23 -62.20 -59.31
N LEU A 248 -64.22 -61.85 -60.12
CA LEU A 248 -64.21 -62.13 -61.55
C LEU A 248 -64.03 -63.63 -61.85
N ARG A 249 -63.25 -64.35 -61.06
CA ARG A 249 -63.02 -65.80 -61.22
C ARG A 249 -64.26 -66.65 -60.92
N GLU A 250 -65.14 -66.14 -60.06
CA GLU A 250 -66.38 -66.81 -59.66
C GLU A 250 -67.55 -66.61 -60.65
N ARG A 251 -67.33 -65.83 -61.71
CA ARG A 251 -68.27 -65.63 -62.83
C ARG A 251 -67.89 -66.46 -64.03
#